data_AF-A0A5Q2N6W9-F1
#
_entry.id   AF-A0A5Q2N6W9-F1
#
_cell.length_a   1.000
_cell.length_b   1.000
_cell.length_c   1.000
_cell.angle_alpha   90.00
_cell.angle_beta   90.00
_cell.angle_gamma   90.00
#
_symmetry.space_group_name_H-M   'P 1'
#
loop_
_entity.id
_entity.type
_entity.pdbx_description
1 polymer ?
#
loop_
_entity_poly.entity_id
_entity_poly.type
_entity_poly.pdbx_seq_one_letter_code
_entity_poly.pdbx_strand_id
1 'polypeptide(L)'
;MKLEEFYSRLSNKKNNVSIERISSEFKELGLENFLMVTMNEEMEIWDSTEKEIKNLATSPRKADIEEWLRPLLNDIEKYKNDNLITMFFSYLPRKNYYIAVEVANRASIFKTLPNLVPDDTSINHMICFEKREFKNILLLSRLIPWSIGAQGLIGYRIYGSDLSFITDLASFNGKPTIFPKPNDLVHFCGNMFRRDTDPYKIKETREIIEQIMKENVFDTELEMSFFLREKIMVPIQEEYEKTEKFIREHINDENCDIWKAEKEQIYTDLVKSNKIHVRWESEKKLFDLVAKYFEDAIFQHRPSWLCPQSLDIYIPSLRLAFEYQGLQHYEPIDFFGGEESFKRRIELDSKKKALCKKENVTLIEWHYNDTITKKVLFNKIKQSGLSV
;
A
#
# COMPACT_ATOMS: atom_id res chain seq x y z
N MET A 1 22.82 -16.13 -0.72
CA MET A 1 23.78 -15.00 -0.66
C MET A 1 24.16 -14.71 0.77
N LYS A 2 25.37 -14.22 1.04
CA LYS A 2 25.75 -13.76 2.40
C LYS A 2 25.20 -12.37 2.70
N LEU A 3 24.86 -12.10 3.95
CA LEU A 3 24.31 -10.81 4.37
C LEU A 3 25.25 -9.63 4.06
N GLU A 4 26.58 -9.84 4.09
CA GLU A 4 27.54 -8.81 3.74
C GLU A 4 27.52 -8.42 2.26
N GLU A 5 27.33 -9.42 1.39
CA GLU A 5 27.19 -9.17 -0.03
C GLU A 5 25.88 -8.42 -0.31
N PHE A 6 24.81 -8.78 0.41
CA PHE A 6 23.56 -8.03 0.37
C PHE A 6 23.75 -6.55 0.81
N TYR A 7 24.53 -6.28 1.87
CA TYR A 7 24.86 -4.91 2.29
C TYR A 7 25.51 -4.09 1.19
N SER A 8 26.48 -4.69 0.50
CA SER A 8 27.23 -4.00 -0.57
C SER A 8 26.35 -3.54 -1.73
N ARG A 9 25.18 -4.19 -1.92
CA ARG A 9 24.23 -3.89 -2.98
C ARG A 9 23.22 -2.81 -2.58
N LEU A 10 23.06 -2.52 -1.28
CA LEU A 10 22.18 -1.46 -0.79
C LEU A 10 22.82 -0.08 -1.01
N SER A 11 22.16 0.75 -1.82
CA SER A 11 22.62 2.12 -2.12
C SER A 11 22.46 3.11 -0.96
N ASN A 12 21.79 2.74 0.13
CA ASN A 12 21.40 3.65 1.21
C ASN A 12 22.06 3.30 2.56
N LYS A 13 22.99 4.16 3.01
CA LYS A 13 23.75 4.01 4.27
C LYS A 13 22.86 3.89 5.53
N LYS A 14 21.65 4.47 5.54
CA LYS A 14 20.73 4.37 6.70
C LYS A 14 20.21 2.95 6.92
N ASN A 15 20.02 2.17 5.86
CA ASN A 15 19.57 0.78 5.97
C ASN A 15 20.70 -0.11 6.53
N ASN A 16 21.97 0.21 6.23
CA ASN A 16 23.12 -0.57 6.68
C ASN A 16 23.24 -0.58 8.22
N VAL A 17 23.12 0.58 8.87
CA VAL A 17 23.22 0.70 10.35
C VAL A 17 22.08 0.00 11.08
N SER A 18 20.88 -0.03 10.48
CA SER A 18 19.77 -0.78 11.07
C SER A 18 20.07 -2.27 10.99
N ILE A 19 20.32 -2.79 9.80
CA ILE A 19 20.44 -4.23 9.59
C ILE A 19 21.66 -4.82 10.33
N GLU A 20 22.75 -4.04 10.54
CA GLU A 20 23.86 -4.43 11.42
C GLU A 20 23.40 -4.92 12.80
N ARG A 21 22.32 -4.33 13.36
CA ARG A 21 21.79 -4.68 14.69
C ARG A 21 21.21 -6.08 14.77
N ILE A 22 20.75 -6.64 13.65
CA ILE A 22 20.20 -8.01 13.60
C ILE A 22 21.16 -9.00 12.94
N SER A 23 22.34 -8.56 12.51
CA SER A 23 23.27 -9.34 11.67
C SER A 23 23.67 -10.68 12.31
N SER A 24 24.04 -10.68 13.60
CA SER A 24 24.43 -11.91 14.31
C SER A 24 23.26 -12.89 14.42
N GLU A 25 22.12 -12.41 14.90
CA GLU A 25 20.90 -13.22 15.06
C GLU A 25 20.40 -13.76 13.72
N PHE A 26 20.44 -12.95 12.65
CA PHE A 26 20.03 -13.34 11.31
C PHE A 26 20.85 -14.51 10.77
N LYS A 27 22.15 -14.53 11.06
CA LYS A 27 23.04 -15.64 10.68
C LYS A 27 22.87 -16.86 11.56
N GLU A 28 22.71 -16.68 12.86
CA GLU A 28 22.46 -17.77 13.82
C GLU A 28 21.19 -18.54 13.46
N LEU A 29 20.15 -17.82 13.02
CA LEU A 29 18.89 -18.39 12.54
C LEU A 29 18.96 -18.94 11.10
N GLY A 30 20.11 -18.86 10.42
CA GLY A 30 20.29 -19.35 9.05
C GLY A 30 19.47 -18.60 7.99
N LEU A 31 19.06 -17.36 8.27
CA LEU A 31 18.14 -16.62 7.42
C LEU A 31 18.78 -16.13 6.10
N GLU A 32 20.10 -16.25 5.96
CA GLU A 32 20.83 -15.97 4.72
C GLU A 32 20.36 -16.82 3.53
N ASN A 33 19.76 -17.99 3.80
CA ASN A 33 19.14 -18.83 2.78
C ASN A 33 17.95 -18.15 2.08
N PHE A 34 17.32 -17.17 2.74
CA PHE A 34 16.21 -16.41 2.18
C PHE A 34 16.64 -15.13 1.46
N LEU A 35 17.92 -14.78 1.52
CA LEU A 35 18.49 -13.72 0.69
C LEU A 35 18.64 -14.19 -0.76
N MET A 36 18.82 -13.25 -1.69
CA MET A 36 18.98 -13.48 -3.12
C MET A 36 19.81 -14.73 -3.44
N VAL A 37 19.31 -15.49 -4.40
CA VAL A 37 20.03 -16.57 -5.06
C VAL A 37 20.20 -16.18 -6.52
N THR A 38 21.21 -16.73 -7.19
CA THR A 38 21.39 -16.52 -8.63
C THR A 38 20.19 -17.08 -9.40
N MET A 39 19.95 -16.59 -10.62
CA MET A 39 18.84 -17.09 -11.45
C MET A 39 18.90 -18.61 -11.68
N ASN A 40 20.11 -19.18 -11.78
CA ASN A 40 20.29 -20.63 -11.92
C ASN A 40 19.89 -21.38 -10.64
N GLU A 41 20.32 -20.89 -9.47
CA GLU A 41 19.90 -21.47 -8.17
C GLU A 41 18.39 -21.33 -7.96
N GLU A 42 17.78 -20.22 -8.37
CA GLU A 42 16.33 -20.03 -8.33
C GLU A 42 15.59 -21.06 -9.19
N MET A 43 16.09 -21.34 -10.41
CA MET A 43 15.53 -22.36 -11.28
C MET A 43 15.67 -23.78 -10.71
N GLU A 44 16.82 -24.11 -10.12
CA GLU A 44 17.02 -25.43 -9.47
C GLU A 44 16.08 -25.63 -8.27
N ILE A 45 15.91 -24.59 -7.44
CA ILE A 45 14.99 -24.62 -6.31
C ILE A 45 13.54 -24.74 -6.80
N TRP A 46 13.19 -24.03 -7.87
CA TRP A 46 11.88 -24.16 -8.53
C TRP A 46 11.66 -25.62 -8.94
N ASP A 47 12.51 -26.21 -9.78
CA ASP A 47 12.33 -27.58 -10.28
C ASP A 47 12.13 -28.58 -9.13
N SER A 48 12.93 -28.42 -8.06
CA SER A 48 12.79 -29.21 -6.84
C SER A 48 11.44 -28.99 -6.15
N THR A 49 11.02 -27.74 -5.99
CA THR A 49 9.76 -27.38 -5.33
C THR A 49 8.54 -27.88 -6.12
N GLU A 50 8.54 -27.73 -7.44
CA GLU A 50 7.45 -28.18 -8.31
C GLU A 50 7.23 -29.69 -8.21
N LYS A 51 8.32 -30.47 -8.10
CA LYS A 51 8.23 -31.92 -7.92
C LYS A 51 7.53 -32.29 -6.62
N GLU A 52 7.81 -31.57 -5.54
CA GLU A 52 7.18 -31.81 -4.23
C GLU A 52 5.72 -31.35 -4.19
N ILE A 53 5.41 -30.20 -4.80
CA ILE A 53 4.04 -29.67 -4.90
C ILE A 53 3.08 -30.68 -5.55
N LYS A 54 3.53 -31.42 -6.58
CA LYS A 54 2.71 -32.43 -7.26
C LYS A 54 2.19 -33.51 -6.31
N ASN A 55 2.87 -33.74 -5.18
CA ASN A 55 2.45 -34.71 -4.16
C ASN A 55 1.49 -34.11 -3.11
N LEU A 56 1.42 -32.78 -2.99
CA LEU A 56 0.60 -32.09 -1.97
C LEU A 56 -0.88 -32.01 -2.31
N ALA A 57 -1.24 -32.09 -3.60
CA ALA A 57 -2.65 -32.14 -4.03
C ALA A 57 -3.43 -33.32 -3.41
N THR A 58 -2.71 -34.39 -3.05
CA THR A 58 -3.22 -35.60 -2.39
C THR A 58 -2.81 -35.69 -0.92
N SER A 59 -2.43 -34.57 -0.29
CA SER A 59 -2.05 -34.58 1.13
C SER A 59 -3.15 -35.22 1.99
N PRO A 60 -2.79 -36.12 2.93
CA PRO A 60 -3.76 -36.70 3.87
C PRO A 60 -4.38 -35.64 4.79
N ARG A 61 -3.70 -34.50 4.99
CA ARG A 61 -4.18 -33.37 5.82
C ARG A 61 -5.17 -32.46 5.12
N LYS A 62 -5.41 -32.66 3.82
CA LYS A 62 -6.23 -31.74 3.01
C LYS A 62 -7.59 -31.43 3.64
N ALA A 63 -8.29 -32.44 4.16
CA ALA A 63 -9.61 -32.24 4.78
C ALA A 63 -9.53 -31.39 6.05
N ASP A 64 -8.53 -31.64 6.91
CA ASP A 64 -8.29 -30.88 8.14
C ASP A 64 -7.95 -29.42 7.82
N ILE A 65 -7.10 -29.21 6.80
CA ILE A 65 -6.71 -27.88 6.32
C ILE A 65 -7.92 -27.14 5.73
N GLU A 66 -8.72 -27.80 4.90
CA GLU A 66 -9.94 -27.20 4.34
C GLU A 66 -10.96 -26.87 5.44
N GLU A 67 -11.07 -27.68 6.50
CA GLU A 67 -11.88 -27.36 7.67
C GLU A 67 -11.35 -26.15 8.45
N TRP A 68 -10.03 -26.04 8.64
CA TRP A 68 -9.39 -24.89 9.28
C TRP A 68 -9.60 -23.59 8.48
N LEU A 69 -9.54 -23.67 7.15
CA LEU A 69 -9.78 -22.53 6.24
C LEU A 69 -11.27 -22.19 6.09
N ARG A 70 -12.17 -23.12 6.40
CA ARG A 70 -13.62 -23.02 6.15
C ARG A 70 -14.27 -21.72 6.61
N PRO A 71 -13.95 -21.14 7.79
CA PRO A 71 -14.56 -19.87 8.21
C PRO A 71 -14.32 -18.73 7.21
N LEU A 72 -13.09 -18.63 6.69
CA LEU A 72 -12.71 -17.64 5.68
C LEU A 72 -13.32 -17.96 4.32
N LEU A 73 -13.21 -19.22 3.88
CA LEU A 73 -13.70 -19.66 2.56
C LEU A 73 -15.22 -19.49 2.44
N ASN A 74 -15.98 -19.81 3.48
CA ASN A 74 -17.42 -19.62 3.50
C ASN A 74 -17.82 -18.16 3.26
N ASP A 75 -17.08 -17.19 3.83
CA ASP A 75 -17.35 -15.79 3.62
C ASP A 75 -17.03 -15.34 2.18
N ILE A 76 -15.92 -15.82 1.63
CA ILE A 76 -15.53 -15.54 0.24
C ILE A 76 -16.56 -16.13 -0.74
N GLU A 77 -16.94 -17.40 -0.56
CA GLU A 77 -17.85 -18.12 -1.46
C GLU A 77 -19.28 -17.58 -1.39
N LYS A 78 -19.77 -17.22 -0.20
CA LYS A 78 -21.16 -16.78 0.01
C LYS A 78 -21.58 -15.62 -0.89
N TYR A 79 -20.65 -14.74 -1.23
CA TYR A 79 -20.94 -13.54 -2.03
C TYR A 79 -20.29 -13.56 -3.42
N LYS A 80 -19.58 -14.65 -3.76
CA LYS A 80 -19.02 -14.86 -5.10
C LYS A 80 -20.17 -15.12 -6.08
N ASN A 81 -20.53 -14.11 -6.85
CA ASN A 81 -21.50 -14.23 -7.95
C ASN A 81 -21.20 -13.22 -9.06
N ASP A 82 -21.67 -13.51 -10.27
CA ASP A 82 -21.35 -12.73 -11.48
C ASP A 82 -21.99 -11.33 -11.53
N ASN A 83 -22.90 -11.00 -10.62
CA ASN A 83 -23.55 -9.68 -10.56
C ASN A 83 -22.78 -8.69 -9.68
N LEU A 84 -21.89 -9.19 -8.83
CA LEU A 84 -21.09 -8.39 -7.92
C LEU A 84 -19.63 -8.30 -8.40
N ILE A 85 -18.98 -7.20 -8.04
CA ILE A 85 -17.54 -7.03 -8.15
C ILE A 85 -16.99 -7.12 -6.73
N THR A 86 -16.24 -8.18 -6.47
CA THR A 86 -15.66 -8.46 -5.15
C THR A 86 -14.21 -7.97 -5.10
N MET A 87 -13.86 -7.30 -4.02
CA MET A 87 -12.51 -6.80 -3.78
C MET A 87 -12.11 -7.07 -2.34
N PHE A 88 -10.81 -7.16 -2.11
CA PHE A 88 -10.24 -7.44 -0.79
C PHE A 88 -9.29 -6.31 -0.39
N PHE A 89 -9.15 -6.03 0.90
CA PHE A 89 -8.00 -5.27 1.39
C PHE A 89 -7.76 -5.48 2.88
N SER A 90 -6.54 -5.21 3.33
CA SER A 90 -6.14 -5.35 4.72
C SER A 90 -5.84 -4.01 5.38
N TYR A 91 -5.91 -3.96 6.71
CA TYR A 91 -5.53 -2.80 7.49
C TYR A 91 -4.06 -2.44 7.31
N LEU A 92 -3.85 -1.18 6.93
CA LEU A 92 -2.54 -0.55 6.90
C LEU A 92 -2.78 0.94 7.21
N PRO A 93 -2.38 1.48 8.37
CA PRO A 93 -2.80 2.80 8.85
C PRO A 93 -2.14 3.96 8.07
N ARG A 94 -2.45 4.06 6.79
CA ARG A 94 -1.99 5.06 5.84
C ARG A 94 -3.21 5.67 5.16
N LYS A 95 -3.02 6.84 4.56
CA LYS A 95 -4.05 7.58 3.82
C LYS A 95 -4.99 6.72 2.98
N ASN A 96 -4.43 5.86 2.12
CA ASN A 96 -5.25 5.09 1.20
C ASN A 96 -6.17 4.09 1.92
N TYR A 97 -5.80 3.56 3.09
CA TYR A 97 -6.67 2.65 3.85
C TYR A 97 -7.93 3.36 4.32
N TYR A 98 -7.79 4.51 4.95
CA TYR A 98 -8.94 5.25 5.48
C TYR A 98 -9.85 5.73 4.34
N ILE A 99 -9.29 6.14 3.20
CA ILE A 99 -10.08 6.43 2.00
C ILE A 99 -10.79 5.15 1.50
N ALA A 100 -10.10 4.02 1.45
CA ALA A 100 -10.70 2.74 1.03
C ALA A 100 -11.86 2.32 1.94
N VAL A 101 -11.77 2.53 3.25
CA VAL A 101 -12.85 2.29 4.20
C VAL A 101 -14.06 3.18 3.94
N GLU A 102 -13.87 4.48 3.71
CA GLU A 102 -14.97 5.40 3.39
C GLU A 102 -15.67 5.04 2.05
N VAL A 103 -14.92 4.51 1.08
CA VAL A 103 -15.48 3.98 -0.18
C VAL A 103 -16.20 2.66 0.06
N ALA A 104 -15.64 1.76 0.89
CA ALA A 104 -16.21 0.46 1.22
C ALA A 104 -17.54 0.58 1.98
N ASN A 105 -17.68 1.60 2.84
CA ASN A 105 -18.94 1.90 3.53
C ASN A 105 -20.12 2.22 2.58
N ARG A 106 -19.85 2.47 1.30
CA ARG A 106 -20.87 2.73 0.27
C ARG A 106 -21.30 1.45 -0.45
N ALA A 107 -20.57 0.35 -0.27
CA ALA A 107 -20.80 -0.90 -0.97
C ALA A 107 -22.06 -1.61 -0.48
N SER A 108 -22.59 -2.49 -1.33
CA SER A 108 -23.70 -3.37 -0.96
C SER A 108 -23.33 -4.30 0.19
N ILE A 109 -22.08 -4.78 0.21
CA ILE A 109 -21.52 -5.60 1.29
C ILE A 109 -20.14 -5.07 1.64
N PHE A 110 -19.90 -4.81 2.93
CA PHE A 110 -18.57 -4.54 3.48
C PHE A 110 -18.43 -5.31 4.79
N LYS A 111 -17.46 -6.23 4.84
CA LYS A 111 -17.28 -7.15 5.95
C LYS A 111 -15.81 -7.30 6.32
N THR A 112 -15.54 -7.39 7.62
CA THR A 112 -14.26 -7.88 8.14
C THR A 112 -14.25 -9.41 8.10
N LEU A 113 -13.26 -9.97 7.42
CA LEU A 113 -13.04 -11.40 7.28
C LEU A 113 -12.50 -12.00 8.59
N PRO A 114 -12.83 -13.25 8.92
CA PRO A 114 -12.32 -13.93 10.10
C PRO A 114 -10.81 -14.16 9.97
N ASN A 115 -10.09 -14.07 11.08
CA ASN A 115 -8.69 -14.46 11.15
C ASN A 115 -8.56 -15.99 11.20
N LEU A 116 -7.51 -16.51 10.57
CA LEU A 116 -7.25 -17.95 10.49
C LEU A 116 -6.62 -18.48 11.78
N VAL A 117 -5.77 -17.67 12.40
CA VAL A 117 -5.08 -18.00 13.65
C VAL A 117 -5.80 -17.31 14.82
N PRO A 118 -6.13 -18.00 15.93
CA PRO A 118 -7.02 -17.46 16.97
C PRO A 118 -6.56 -16.17 17.66
N ASP A 119 -5.25 -15.94 17.82
CA ASP A 119 -4.68 -14.76 18.49
C ASP A 119 -4.22 -13.67 17.51
N ASP A 120 -4.43 -13.87 16.21
CA ASP A 120 -4.14 -12.87 15.20
C ASP A 120 -5.12 -11.70 15.31
N THR A 121 -4.60 -10.48 15.35
CA THR A 121 -5.36 -9.23 15.41
C THR A 121 -5.37 -8.47 14.07
N SER A 122 -4.94 -9.12 12.99
CA SER A 122 -5.04 -8.56 11.64
C SER A 122 -6.49 -8.21 11.31
N ILE A 123 -6.66 -7.16 10.51
CA ILE A 123 -7.99 -6.74 10.04
C ILE A 123 -7.97 -6.87 8.53
N ASN A 124 -8.74 -7.84 8.04
CA ASN A 124 -8.88 -8.17 6.63
C ASN A 124 -10.30 -7.86 6.20
N HIS A 125 -10.49 -7.29 5.02
CA HIS A 125 -11.79 -6.84 4.54
C HIS A 125 -12.15 -7.46 3.20
N MET A 126 -13.45 -7.71 3.03
CA MET A 126 -14.09 -8.07 1.77
C MET A 126 -15.23 -7.10 1.48
N ILE A 127 -15.32 -6.72 0.21
CA ILE A 127 -16.21 -5.68 -0.28
C ILE A 127 -16.86 -6.22 -1.54
N CYS A 128 -18.18 -6.11 -1.66
CA CYS A 128 -18.90 -6.43 -2.88
C CYS A 128 -19.71 -5.23 -3.34
N PHE A 129 -19.39 -4.73 -4.52
CA PHE A 129 -20.15 -3.69 -5.21
C PHE A 129 -21.07 -4.31 -6.25
N GLU A 130 -22.23 -3.71 -6.47
CA GLU A 130 -22.96 -3.95 -7.70
C GLU A 130 -22.24 -3.29 -8.89
N LYS A 131 -22.34 -3.89 -10.08
CA LYS A 131 -21.73 -3.34 -11.31
C LYS A 131 -22.14 -1.88 -11.61
N ARG A 132 -23.35 -1.46 -11.19
CA ARG A 132 -23.81 -0.07 -11.33
C ARG A 132 -22.98 0.94 -10.53
N GLU A 133 -22.25 0.49 -9.52
CA GLU A 133 -21.39 1.30 -8.65
C GLU A 133 -19.98 1.51 -9.23
N PHE A 134 -19.87 1.55 -10.56
CA PHE A 134 -18.61 1.62 -11.32
C PHE A 134 -17.62 2.66 -10.78
N LYS A 135 -18.09 3.85 -10.36
CA LYS A 135 -17.21 4.89 -9.82
C LYS A 135 -16.51 4.48 -8.53
N ASN A 136 -17.21 3.78 -7.63
CA ASN A 136 -16.64 3.28 -6.37
C ASN A 136 -15.66 2.13 -6.66
N ILE A 137 -16.01 1.23 -7.58
CA ILE A 137 -15.16 0.14 -8.04
C ILE A 137 -13.84 0.69 -8.61
N LEU A 138 -13.93 1.66 -9.53
CA LEU A 138 -12.77 2.31 -10.13
C LEU A 138 -11.93 3.04 -9.09
N LEU A 139 -12.54 3.78 -8.17
CA LEU A 139 -11.78 4.46 -7.11
C LEU A 139 -11.05 3.47 -6.21
N LEU A 140 -11.72 2.42 -5.74
CA LEU A 140 -11.13 1.44 -4.85
C LEU A 140 -9.99 0.66 -5.54
N SER A 141 -10.14 0.33 -6.83
CA SER A 141 -9.10 -0.37 -7.60
C SER A 141 -7.85 0.48 -7.82
N ARG A 142 -7.96 1.82 -7.82
CA ARG A 142 -6.80 2.73 -7.88
C ARG A 142 -6.17 2.96 -6.50
N LEU A 143 -6.88 2.68 -5.40
CA LEU A 143 -6.34 2.75 -4.05
C LEU A 143 -5.60 1.48 -3.62
N ILE A 144 -6.03 0.33 -4.15
CA ILE A 144 -5.46 -1.00 -3.91
C ILE A 144 -4.63 -1.36 -5.15
N PRO A 145 -3.35 -0.93 -5.24
CA PRO A 145 -2.56 -1.17 -6.43
C PRO A 145 -2.34 -2.66 -6.65
N TRP A 146 -2.53 -3.07 -7.91
CA TRP A 146 -2.43 -4.41 -8.47
C TRP A 146 -1.00 -4.93 -8.58
N SER A 147 -0.01 -4.04 -8.48
CA SER A 147 1.39 -4.40 -8.49
C SER A 147 1.88 -4.68 -7.07
N ILE A 148 2.23 -5.93 -6.83
CA ILE A 148 2.82 -6.32 -5.56
C ILE A 148 4.27 -5.87 -5.60
N GLY A 149 4.69 -5.16 -4.56
CA GLY A 149 6.07 -4.64 -4.39
C GLY A 149 6.10 -3.50 -3.37
N ALA A 150 4.98 -2.80 -3.20
CA ALA A 150 4.75 -1.93 -2.06
C ALA A 150 3.99 -2.69 -0.97
N GLN A 151 4.32 -2.43 0.30
CA GLN A 151 3.46 -2.72 1.46
C GLN A 151 2.10 -2.02 1.25
N GLY A 152 1.23 -2.66 0.47
CA GLY A 152 -0.03 -2.12 -0.01
C GLY A 152 -1.21 -2.58 0.84
N LEU A 153 -2.40 -2.23 0.37
CA LEU A 153 -3.66 -2.64 0.98
C LEU A 153 -4.11 -4.03 0.51
N ILE A 154 -3.50 -4.56 -0.55
CA ILE A 154 -3.97 -5.75 -1.26
C ILE A 154 -3.93 -7.02 -0.38
N GLY A 155 -4.80 -7.97 -0.71
CA GLY A 155 -4.72 -9.33 -0.18
C GLY A 155 -5.23 -9.50 1.26
N TYR A 156 -4.62 -10.46 1.93
CA TYR A 156 -4.98 -10.96 3.25
C TYR A 156 -3.72 -11.00 4.13
N ARG A 157 -3.85 -10.68 5.41
CA ARG A 157 -2.75 -10.64 6.37
C ARG A 157 -2.95 -11.61 7.52
N ILE A 158 -1.84 -12.18 7.97
CA ILE A 158 -1.74 -12.95 9.21
C ILE A 158 -0.64 -12.30 10.07
N TYR A 159 -0.95 -11.99 11.33
CA TYR A 159 -0.11 -11.21 12.25
C TYR A 159 0.45 -9.92 11.63
N GLY A 160 -0.36 -9.23 10.83
CA GLY A 160 0.00 -8.01 10.13
C GLY A 160 0.94 -8.20 8.94
N SER A 161 1.45 -9.40 8.67
CA SER A 161 2.25 -9.68 7.47
C SER A 161 1.37 -10.12 6.32
N ASP A 162 1.70 -9.67 5.11
CA ASP A 162 1.00 -10.06 3.89
C ASP A 162 1.21 -11.55 3.62
N LEU A 163 0.13 -12.23 3.23
CA LEU A 163 0.15 -13.66 2.91
C LEU A 163 1.18 -13.99 1.83
N SER A 164 1.47 -13.08 0.89
CA SER A 164 2.52 -13.29 -0.10
C SER A 164 3.88 -13.43 0.56
N PHE A 165 4.23 -12.60 1.54
CA PHE A 165 5.53 -12.71 2.23
C PHE A 165 5.64 -14.01 3.02
N ILE A 166 4.56 -14.43 3.70
CA ILE A 166 4.51 -15.68 4.46
C ILE A 166 4.77 -16.87 3.53
N THR A 167 4.06 -16.91 2.40
CA THR A 167 4.17 -18.01 1.44
C THR A 167 5.49 -17.98 0.65
N ASP A 168 6.07 -16.80 0.40
CA ASP A 168 7.36 -16.62 -0.30
C ASP A 168 8.58 -16.98 0.57
N LEU A 169 8.43 -16.91 1.90
CA LEU A 169 9.48 -17.20 2.87
C LEU A 169 9.34 -18.59 3.52
N ALA A 170 8.48 -19.46 2.97
CA ALA A 170 8.38 -20.85 3.37
C ALA A 170 9.63 -21.67 2.96
N SER A 171 9.86 -22.77 3.67
CA SER A 171 10.98 -23.69 3.47
C SER A 171 10.56 -25.15 3.54
N PHE A 172 11.35 -26.01 2.93
CA PHE A 172 11.16 -27.45 2.91
C PHE A 172 12.51 -28.14 2.93
N ASN A 173 12.69 -29.12 3.83
CA ASN A 173 13.94 -29.84 4.00
C ASN A 173 15.18 -28.93 4.15
N GLY A 174 15.02 -27.84 4.91
CA GLY A 174 16.09 -26.87 5.18
C GLY A 174 16.44 -25.95 4.01
N LYS A 175 15.68 -25.99 2.91
CA LYS A 175 15.84 -25.10 1.76
C LYS A 175 14.61 -24.23 1.56
N PRO A 176 14.74 -23.00 1.07
CA PRO A 176 13.58 -22.21 0.70
C PRO A 176 12.80 -22.84 -0.44
N THR A 177 11.50 -22.58 -0.50
CA THR A 177 10.62 -23.07 -1.57
C THR A 177 10.35 -21.98 -2.60
N ILE A 178 10.34 -22.33 -3.89
CA ILE A 178 10.01 -21.40 -4.98
C ILE A 178 8.93 -22.03 -5.83
N PHE A 179 7.75 -21.44 -5.81
CA PHE A 179 6.59 -22.00 -6.52
C PHE A 179 6.74 -21.80 -8.03
N PRO A 180 6.41 -22.82 -8.84
CA PRO A 180 6.39 -22.70 -10.29
C PRO A 180 5.48 -21.56 -10.72
N LYS A 181 5.93 -20.78 -11.72
CA LYS A 181 5.11 -19.71 -12.30
C LYS A 181 3.84 -20.31 -12.93
N PRO A 182 2.62 -19.88 -12.56
CA PRO A 182 1.50 -20.00 -13.47
C PRO A 182 1.58 -18.90 -14.54
N ASN A 183 0.64 -18.92 -15.50
CA ASN A 183 0.35 -17.87 -16.50
C ASN A 183 0.03 -16.50 -15.85
N ASP A 184 -0.65 -15.57 -16.55
CA ASP A 184 -0.98 -14.18 -16.13
C ASP A 184 -1.33 -13.94 -14.64
N LEU A 185 -1.70 -15.01 -13.91
CA LEU A 185 -1.70 -15.12 -12.45
C LEU A 185 -0.42 -14.61 -11.71
N VAL A 186 0.73 -14.50 -12.37
CA VAL A 186 2.04 -14.11 -11.77
C VAL A 186 2.03 -12.76 -11.04
N HIS A 187 1.24 -11.78 -11.51
CA HIS A 187 1.29 -10.41 -10.97
C HIS A 187 0.75 -10.30 -9.53
N PHE A 188 -0.16 -11.17 -9.13
CA PHE A 188 -0.79 -11.17 -7.80
C PHE A 188 -0.21 -12.22 -6.82
N CYS A 189 0.46 -13.26 -7.30
CA CYS A 189 1.11 -14.22 -6.40
C CYS A 189 2.50 -13.76 -5.92
N GLY A 190 2.85 -12.48 -6.09
CA GLY A 190 4.16 -11.94 -5.71
C GLY A 190 5.30 -12.29 -6.68
N ASN A 191 5.00 -13.00 -7.77
CA ASN A 191 5.90 -14.02 -8.33
C ASN A 191 6.68 -13.57 -9.58
N MET A 192 7.04 -12.29 -9.70
CA MET A 192 7.87 -11.88 -10.84
C MET A 192 9.31 -12.39 -10.70
N PHE A 193 9.91 -12.30 -9.52
CA PHE A 193 11.18 -12.89 -9.07
C PHE A 193 11.21 -12.73 -7.54
N ARG A 194 11.98 -13.55 -6.82
CA ARG A 194 12.14 -13.40 -5.36
C ARG A 194 12.42 -11.93 -5.01
N ARG A 195 11.64 -11.37 -4.09
CA ARG A 195 11.84 -9.98 -3.66
C ARG A 195 12.85 -10.04 -2.54
N ASP A 196 14.04 -9.53 -2.84
CA ASP A 196 14.99 -9.17 -1.81
C ASP A 196 14.33 -8.16 -0.88
N THR A 197 13.78 -8.67 0.21
CA THR A 197 13.08 -7.88 1.20
C THR A 197 14.08 -7.50 2.28
N ASP A 198 13.79 -6.38 2.92
CA ASP A 198 14.46 -5.93 4.13
C ASP A 198 14.72 -7.13 5.08
N PRO A 199 15.97 -7.40 5.51
CA PRO A 199 16.29 -8.52 6.41
C PRO A 199 15.45 -8.51 7.69
N TYR A 200 15.01 -7.34 8.17
CA TYR A 200 14.03 -7.27 9.26
C TYR A 200 12.69 -7.91 8.90
N LYS A 201 12.21 -7.65 7.68
CA LYS A 201 10.96 -8.22 7.19
C LYS A 201 11.06 -9.73 6.99
N ILE A 202 12.22 -10.21 6.53
CA ILE A 202 12.50 -11.66 6.45
C ILE A 202 12.38 -12.27 7.85
N LYS A 203 13.12 -11.73 8.82
CA LYS A 203 13.11 -12.21 10.21
C LYS A 203 11.71 -12.22 10.81
N GLU A 204 11.01 -11.08 10.79
CA GLU A 204 9.65 -10.93 11.31
C GLU A 204 8.70 -11.95 10.66
N THR A 205 8.78 -12.12 9.33
CA THR A 205 7.89 -13.04 8.63
C THR A 205 8.22 -14.51 8.95
N ARG A 206 9.50 -14.85 9.17
CA ARG A 206 9.91 -16.20 9.59
C ARG A 206 9.41 -16.53 10.99
N GLU A 207 9.48 -15.59 11.92
CA GLU A 207 8.86 -15.73 13.25
C GLU A 207 7.35 -15.97 13.14
N ILE A 208 6.66 -15.26 12.25
CA ILE A 208 5.23 -15.46 11.96
C ILE A 208 4.96 -16.87 11.41
N ILE A 209 5.77 -17.36 10.48
CA ILE A 209 5.63 -18.72 9.94
C ILE A 209 5.76 -19.75 11.07
N GLU A 210 6.73 -19.59 11.97
CA GLU A 210 6.87 -20.46 13.15
C GLU A 210 5.62 -20.46 14.04
N GLN A 211 4.96 -19.31 14.23
CA GLN A 211 3.69 -19.25 14.98
C GLN A 211 2.57 -20.00 14.25
N ILE A 212 2.41 -19.79 12.94
CA ILE A 212 1.39 -20.50 12.14
C ILE A 212 1.60 -22.01 12.21
N MET A 213 2.86 -22.48 12.14
CA MET A 213 3.18 -23.91 12.24
C MET A 213 2.84 -24.51 13.62
N LYS A 214 2.81 -23.71 14.71
CA LYS A 214 2.42 -24.19 16.05
C LYS A 214 0.93 -24.54 16.16
N GLU A 215 0.09 -24.07 15.23
CA GLU A 215 -1.31 -24.49 15.16
C GLU A 215 -1.46 -25.99 14.81
N ASN A 216 -0.37 -26.65 14.38
CA ASN A 216 -0.32 -28.08 14.03
C ASN A 216 -1.34 -28.49 12.95
N VAL A 217 -1.73 -27.53 12.10
CA VAL A 217 -2.62 -27.75 10.95
C VAL A 217 -1.85 -28.27 9.74
N PHE A 218 -0.59 -27.86 9.59
CA PHE A 218 0.29 -28.22 8.48
C PHE A 218 1.45 -29.08 8.98
N ASP A 219 1.79 -30.14 8.25
CA ASP A 219 2.94 -30.99 8.56
C ASP A 219 4.26 -30.30 8.14
N THR A 220 4.23 -29.44 7.12
CA THR A 220 5.42 -28.73 6.61
C THR A 220 5.09 -27.32 6.12
N GLU A 221 6.08 -26.42 6.07
CA GLU A 221 5.84 -25.05 5.58
C GLU A 221 5.54 -25.01 4.08
N LEU A 222 6.02 -25.98 3.30
CA LEU A 222 5.65 -26.12 1.89
C LEU A 222 4.16 -26.45 1.75
N GLU A 223 3.63 -27.34 2.59
CA GLU A 223 2.20 -27.64 2.64
C GLU A 223 1.38 -26.40 3.02
N MET A 224 1.80 -25.68 4.07
CA MET A 224 1.23 -24.39 4.45
C MET A 224 1.23 -23.42 3.25
N SER A 225 2.37 -23.21 2.61
CA SER A 225 2.51 -22.30 1.48
C SER A 225 1.61 -22.71 0.32
N PHE A 226 1.54 -24.01 0.01
CA PHE A 226 0.70 -24.55 -1.06
C PHE A 226 -0.79 -24.27 -0.83
N PHE A 227 -1.32 -24.65 0.34
CA PHE A 227 -2.75 -24.49 0.61
C PHE A 227 -3.16 -23.03 0.79
N LEU A 228 -2.34 -22.19 1.43
CA LEU A 228 -2.62 -20.74 1.52
C LEU A 228 -2.65 -20.08 0.14
N ARG A 229 -1.75 -20.48 -0.78
CA ARG A 229 -1.77 -20.00 -2.16
C ARG A 229 -3.02 -20.49 -2.91
N GLU A 230 -3.25 -21.80 -2.93
CA GLU A 230 -4.33 -22.44 -3.69
C GLU A 230 -5.71 -21.96 -3.21
N LYS A 231 -5.94 -21.92 -1.90
CA LYS A 231 -7.28 -21.72 -1.33
C LYS A 231 -7.61 -20.26 -1.04
N ILE A 232 -6.63 -19.39 -0.88
CA ILE A 232 -6.87 -17.98 -0.52
C ILE A 232 -6.36 -17.04 -1.62
N MET A 233 -5.06 -17.11 -1.92
CA MET A 233 -4.46 -16.13 -2.83
C MET A 233 -5.03 -16.24 -4.25
N VAL A 234 -5.18 -17.44 -4.79
CA VAL A 234 -5.72 -17.65 -6.15
C VAL A 234 -7.19 -17.19 -6.24
N PRO A 235 -8.12 -17.55 -5.34
CA PRO A 235 -9.49 -17.03 -5.41
C PRO A 235 -9.59 -15.51 -5.27
N ILE A 236 -8.81 -14.91 -4.38
CA ILE A 236 -8.74 -13.44 -4.26
C ILE A 236 -8.25 -12.82 -5.57
N GLN A 237 -7.26 -13.42 -6.21
CA GLN A 237 -6.73 -12.99 -7.50
C GLN A 237 -7.78 -13.01 -8.60
N GLU A 238 -8.54 -14.10 -8.71
CA GLU A 238 -9.57 -14.22 -9.75
C GLU A 238 -10.58 -13.06 -9.66
N GLU A 239 -10.97 -12.66 -8.45
CA GLU A 239 -11.88 -11.53 -8.23
C GLU A 239 -11.25 -10.19 -8.62
N TYR A 240 -9.97 -10.04 -8.34
CA TYR A 240 -9.19 -8.92 -8.83
C TYR A 240 -9.16 -8.92 -10.38
N GLU A 241 -8.79 -10.00 -11.04
CA GLU A 241 -8.74 -10.07 -12.51
C GLU A 241 -10.11 -9.78 -13.15
N LYS A 242 -11.19 -10.28 -12.54
CA LYS A 242 -12.57 -9.93 -12.92
C LYS A 242 -12.84 -8.44 -12.79
N THR A 243 -12.41 -7.82 -11.69
CA THR A 243 -12.57 -6.37 -11.46
C THR A 243 -11.81 -5.56 -12.51
N GLU A 244 -10.56 -5.92 -12.84
CA GLU A 244 -9.77 -5.21 -13.85
C GLU A 244 -10.36 -5.39 -15.26
N LYS A 245 -10.82 -6.61 -15.58
CA LYS A 245 -11.57 -6.86 -16.83
C LYS A 245 -12.81 -5.96 -16.91
N PHE A 246 -13.62 -5.93 -15.85
CA PHE A 246 -14.80 -5.08 -15.77
C PHE A 246 -14.44 -3.59 -15.94
N ILE A 247 -13.39 -3.11 -15.27
CA ILE A 247 -12.92 -1.73 -15.41
C ILE A 247 -12.52 -1.43 -16.85
N ARG A 248 -11.72 -2.30 -17.46
CA ARG A 248 -11.25 -2.11 -18.85
C ARG A 248 -12.39 -2.06 -19.86
N GLU A 249 -13.47 -2.80 -19.63
CA GLU A 249 -14.67 -2.80 -20.49
C GLU A 249 -15.52 -1.53 -20.35
N HIS A 250 -15.40 -0.80 -19.24
CA HIS A 250 -16.26 0.36 -18.91
C HIS A 250 -15.49 1.69 -18.87
N ILE A 251 -14.17 1.66 -18.79
CA ILE A 251 -13.33 2.85 -18.78
C ILE A 251 -13.20 3.44 -20.18
N ASN A 252 -13.20 4.76 -20.28
CA ASN A 252 -12.99 5.52 -21.49
C ASN A 252 -12.32 6.86 -21.14
N ASP A 253 -12.00 7.67 -22.17
CA ASP A 253 -11.30 8.95 -21.97
C ASP A 253 -12.09 9.94 -21.10
N GLU A 254 -13.42 9.85 -21.08
CA GLU A 254 -14.28 10.76 -20.29
C GLU A 254 -14.29 10.39 -18.80
N ASN A 255 -14.12 9.10 -18.47
CA ASN A 255 -14.33 8.61 -17.12
C ASN A 255 -13.05 8.09 -16.43
N CYS A 256 -11.90 8.07 -17.11
CA CYS A 256 -10.67 7.46 -16.60
C CYS A 256 -10.11 8.11 -15.32
N ASP A 257 -10.43 9.39 -15.10
CA ASP A 257 -9.87 10.22 -14.03
C ASP A 257 -10.89 10.69 -12.99
N ILE A 258 -12.16 10.28 -13.11
CA ILE A 258 -13.25 10.72 -12.21
C ILE A 258 -13.00 10.37 -10.74
N TRP A 259 -12.18 9.35 -10.49
CA TRP A 259 -11.82 8.90 -9.15
C TRP A 259 -10.87 9.89 -8.43
N LYS A 260 -10.11 10.71 -9.16
CA LYS A 260 -9.10 11.61 -8.56
C LYS A 260 -9.74 12.67 -7.66
N ALA A 261 -10.77 13.35 -8.17
CA ALA A 261 -11.49 14.38 -7.42
C ALA A 261 -12.18 13.79 -6.18
N GLU A 262 -12.87 12.65 -6.35
CA GLU A 262 -13.52 11.95 -5.25
C GLU A 262 -12.53 11.55 -4.15
N LYS A 263 -11.36 11.02 -4.53
CA LYS A 263 -10.28 10.68 -3.59
C LYS A 263 -9.80 11.88 -2.77
N GLU A 264 -9.61 13.02 -3.42
CA GLU A 264 -9.16 14.25 -2.77
C GLU A 264 -10.23 14.78 -1.81
N GLN A 265 -11.51 14.72 -2.19
CA GLN A 265 -12.63 15.12 -1.35
C GLN A 265 -12.71 14.25 -0.09
N ILE A 266 -12.74 12.92 -0.24
CA ILE A 266 -12.75 12.00 0.89
C ILE A 266 -11.55 12.24 1.81
N TYR A 267 -10.35 12.44 1.25
CA TYR A 267 -9.16 12.72 2.05
C TYR A 267 -9.28 14.04 2.82
N THR A 268 -9.79 15.08 2.17
CA THR A 268 -10.05 16.39 2.78
C THR A 268 -11.01 16.25 3.96
N ASP A 269 -12.10 15.51 3.80
CA ASP A 269 -13.12 15.31 4.85
C ASP A 269 -12.58 14.48 6.02
N LEU A 270 -11.76 13.45 5.75
CA LEU A 270 -11.06 12.68 6.78
C LEU A 270 -10.10 13.55 7.61
N VAL A 271 -9.40 14.49 6.96
CA VAL A 271 -8.51 15.43 7.65
C VAL A 271 -9.31 16.46 8.46
N LYS A 272 -10.38 17.05 7.88
CA LYS A 272 -11.28 17.98 8.57
C LYS A 272 -11.89 17.36 9.84
N SER A 273 -12.25 16.07 9.78
CA SER A 273 -12.86 15.33 10.90
C SER A 273 -11.84 14.72 11.88
N ASN A 274 -10.53 14.92 11.68
CA ASN A 274 -9.45 14.32 12.49
C ASN A 274 -9.49 12.78 12.56
N LYS A 275 -10.09 12.11 11.57
CA LYS A 275 -10.13 10.65 11.47
C LYS A 275 -8.82 10.03 10.97
N ILE A 276 -7.89 10.86 10.50
CA ILE A 276 -6.58 10.43 10.01
C ILE A 276 -5.45 11.29 10.57
N HIS A 277 -4.33 10.63 10.91
CA HIS A 277 -3.09 11.32 11.26
C HIS A 277 -2.40 11.87 10.01
N VAL A 278 -2.16 13.18 9.99
CA VAL A 278 -1.38 13.87 8.95
C VAL A 278 0.05 14.01 9.43
N ARG A 279 1.01 13.51 8.63
CA ARG A 279 2.44 13.52 8.97
C ARG A 279 2.99 14.93 9.24
N TRP A 280 2.55 15.93 8.47
CA TRP A 280 3.01 17.31 8.59
C TRP A 280 2.02 18.14 9.39
N GLU A 281 2.28 18.28 10.69
CA GLU A 281 1.38 19.00 11.59
C GLU A 281 1.18 20.47 11.20
N SER A 282 2.22 21.14 10.69
CA SER A 282 2.12 22.55 10.30
C SER A 282 1.22 22.76 9.08
N GLU A 283 1.33 21.90 8.06
CA GLU A 283 0.41 21.88 6.91
C GLU A 283 -1.03 21.67 7.39
N LYS A 284 -1.25 20.68 8.29
CA LYS A 284 -2.57 20.42 8.85
C LYS A 284 -3.10 21.61 9.65
N LYS A 285 -2.28 22.24 10.49
CA LYS A 285 -2.68 23.42 11.29
C LYS A 285 -3.07 24.59 10.39
N LEU A 286 -2.34 24.82 9.31
CA LEU A 286 -2.68 25.84 8.32
C LEU A 286 -4.00 25.49 7.62
N PHE A 287 -4.18 24.22 7.22
CA PHE A 287 -5.42 23.75 6.61
C PHE A 287 -6.62 23.91 7.56
N ASP A 288 -6.51 23.51 8.82
CA ASP A 288 -7.55 23.67 9.84
C ASP A 288 -7.94 25.15 10.03
N LEU A 289 -7.00 26.10 9.87
CA LEU A 289 -7.29 27.53 9.90
C LEU A 289 -8.02 27.98 8.64
N VAL A 290 -7.53 27.60 7.46
CA VAL A 290 -8.10 27.98 6.16
C VAL A 290 -9.52 27.43 6.00
N ALA A 291 -9.74 26.15 6.32
CA ALA A 291 -11.03 25.46 6.20
C ALA A 291 -12.13 26.05 7.11
N LYS A 292 -11.78 26.85 8.14
CA LYS A 292 -12.77 27.58 8.96
C LYS A 292 -13.40 28.77 8.24
N TYR A 293 -12.72 29.30 7.23
CA TYR A 293 -13.16 30.48 6.49
C TYR A 293 -13.54 30.17 5.04
N PHE A 294 -13.08 29.05 4.51
CA PHE A 294 -13.29 28.62 3.13
C PHE A 294 -13.81 27.17 3.12
N GLU A 295 -15.11 27.01 2.91
CA GLU A 295 -15.78 25.70 2.97
C GLU A 295 -15.28 24.74 1.88
N ASP A 296 -15.02 25.28 0.67
CA ASP A 296 -14.51 24.57 -0.50
C ASP A 296 -12.99 24.38 -0.50
N ALA A 297 -12.30 24.62 0.63
CA ALA A 297 -10.88 24.33 0.75
C ALA A 297 -10.60 22.81 0.65
N ILE A 298 -9.72 22.44 -0.29
CA ILE A 298 -9.27 21.07 -0.57
C ILE A 298 -7.85 20.89 -0.03
N PHE A 299 -7.60 19.80 0.68
CA PHE A 299 -6.28 19.46 1.21
C PHE A 299 -5.49 18.59 0.21
N GLN A 300 -4.24 18.95 -0.06
CA GLN A 300 -3.30 18.19 -0.91
C GLN A 300 -3.82 17.95 -2.34
N HIS A 301 -4.38 19.00 -2.96
CA HIS A 301 -4.95 19.00 -4.32
C HIS A 301 -3.89 18.72 -5.39
N ARG A 302 -4.19 17.84 -6.36
CA ARG A 302 -3.25 17.40 -7.43
C ARG A 302 -3.82 17.64 -8.81
N PRO A 303 -3.87 18.90 -9.28
CA PRO A 303 -4.35 19.18 -10.62
C PRO A 303 -3.41 18.58 -11.67
N SER A 304 -3.98 18.16 -12.82
CA SER A 304 -3.23 17.47 -13.88
C SER A 304 -2.04 18.28 -14.40
N TRP A 305 -2.18 19.59 -14.52
CA TRP A 305 -1.13 20.52 -14.96
C TRP A 305 0.04 20.66 -13.97
N LEU A 306 -0.13 20.24 -12.71
CA LEU A 306 0.90 20.31 -11.66
C LEU A 306 1.61 18.96 -11.41
N CYS A 307 1.15 17.88 -12.05
CA CYS A 307 1.68 16.54 -11.87
C CYS A 307 3.22 16.50 -12.01
N PRO A 308 3.97 15.81 -11.11
CA PRO A 308 3.49 14.99 -9.99
C PRO A 308 3.32 15.73 -8.66
N GLN A 309 3.42 17.07 -8.64
CA GLN A 309 3.32 17.88 -7.43
C GLN A 309 1.85 18.08 -6.99
N SER A 310 1.66 18.51 -5.74
CA SER A 310 0.39 18.93 -5.17
C SER A 310 0.45 20.38 -4.70
N LEU A 311 -0.73 20.97 -4.50
CA LEU A 311 -0.97 22.15 -3.69
C LEU A 311 -1.37 21.71 -2.28
N ASP A 312 -0.70 22.21 -1.23
CA ASP A 312 -1.05 21.81 0.14
C ASP A 312 -2.51 22.13 0.49
N ILE A 313 -2.97 23.32 0.09
CA ILE A 313 -4.36 23.76 0.22
C ILE A 313 -4.77 24.48 -1.06
N TYR A 314 -5.93 24.14 -1.61
CA TYR A 314 -6.50 24.83 -2.77
C TYR A 314 -7.95 25.24 -2.50
N ILE A 315 -8.29 26.47 -2.87
CA ILE A 315 -9.64 27.05 -2.75
C ILE A 315 -10.13 27.35 -4.18
N PRO A 316 -10.92 26.46 -4.78
CA PRO A 316 -11.37 26.60 -6.16
C PRO A 316 -12.12 27.90 -6.44
N SER A 317 -13.01 28.32 -5.53
CA SER A 317 -13.83 29.54 -5.70
C SER A 317 -13.01 30.82 -5.86
N LEU A 318 -11.77 30.84 -5.36
CA LEU A 318 -10.88 31.99 -5.40
C LEU A 318 -9.68 31.80 -6.34
N ARG A 319 -9.54 30.60 -6.94
CA ARG A 319 -8.31 30.16 -7.61
C ARG A 319 -7.07 30.45 -6.75
N LEU A 320 -7.18 30.15 -5.46
CA LEU A 320 -6.19 30.49 -4.44
C LEU A 320 -5.57 29.21 -3.89
N ALA A 321 -4.26 29.19 -3.75
CA ALA A 321 -3.53 28.08 -3.17
C ALA A 321 -2.61 28.56 -2.04
N PHE A 322 -2.42 27.71 -1.03
CA PHE A 322 -1.43 27.91 0.02
C PHE A 322 -0.43 26.75 0.01
N GLU A 323 0.82 27.08 0.29
CA GLU A 323 1.94 26.13 0.45
C GLU A 323 2.67 26.42 1.75
N TYR A 324 2.82 25.44 2.63
CA TYR A 324 3.59 25.60 3.85
C TYR A 324 5.07 25.30 3.59
N GLN A 325 5.90 26.33 3.67
CA GLN A 325 7.32 26.26 3.36
C GLN A 325 8.11 25.98 4.65
N GLY A 326 8.30 24.69 4.96
CA GLY A 326 9.16 24.23 6.05
C GLY A 326 10.64 24.56 5.85
N LEU A 327 11.47 24.31 6.88
CA LEU A 327 12.91 24.61 6.86
C LEU A 327 13.66 23.95 5.69
N GLN A 328 13.19 22.78 5.25
CA GLN A 328 13.76 22.04 4.11
C GLN A 328 13.68 22.78 2.75
N HIS A 329 12.93 23.88 2.67
CA HIS A 329 12.87 24.74 1.48
C HIS A 329 13.94 25.83 1.47
N TYR A 330 14.67 26.02 2.57
CA TYR A 330 15.67 27.08 2.74
C TYR A 330 17.07 26.55 2.99
N GLU A 331 17.21 25.35 3.56
CA GLU A 331 18.50 24.72 3.84
C GLU A 331 18.49 23.20 3.61
N PRO A 332 19.66 22.62 3.30
CA PRO A 332 19.80 21.18 3.19
C PRO A 332 19.64 20.53 4.56
N ILE A 333 18.73 19.57 4.66
CA ILE A 333 18.50 18.79 5.87
C ILE A 333 18.73 17.31 5.55
N ASP A 334 19.65 16.67 6.27
CA ASP A 334 20.01 15.26 6.08
C ASP A 334 18.82 14.30 6.17
N PHE A 335 17.86 14.60 7.05
CA PHE A 335 16.61 13.85 7.15
C PHE A 335 15.84 13.80 5.82
N PHE A 336 15.90 14.87 5.04
CA PHE A 336 15.24 15.02 3.75
C PHE A 336 16.14 14.70 2.55
N GLY A 337 17.33 14.17 2.77
CA GLY A 337 18.27 13.78 1.72
C GLY A 337 19.31 14.85 1.36
N GLY A 338 19.52 15.83 2.25
CA GLY A 338 20.64 16.78 2.18
C GLY A 338 20.64 17.66 0.93
N GLU A 339 21.84 18.00 0.47
CA GLU A 339 22.10 18.99 -0.59
C GLU A 339 21.41 18.67 -1.93
N GLU A 340 21.49 17.42 -2.38
CA GLU A 340 20.87 16.98 -3.64
C GLU A 340 19.34 17.15 -3.61
N SER A 341 18.73 16.78 -2.48
CA SER A 341 17.27 16.89 -2.31
C SER A 341 16.81 18.34 -2.17
N PHE A 342 17.65 19.19 -1.58
CA PHE A 342 17.42 20.63 -1.47
C PHE A 342 17.43 21.33 -2.83
N LYS A 343 18.46 21.10 -3.66
CA LYS A 343 18.53 21.65 -5.03
C LYS A 343 17.31 21.25 -5.86
N ARG A 344 16.95 19.96 -5.82
CA ARG A 344 15.75 19.46 -6.50
C ARG A 344 14.46 20.13 -5.98
N ARG A 345 14.39 20.46 -4.68
CA ARG A 345 13.24 21.16 -4.09
C ARG A 345 13.09 22.56 -4.67
N ILE A 346 14.18 23.32 -4.72
CA ILE A 346 14.20 24.68 -5.28
C ILE A 346 13.68 24.69 -6.73
N GLU A 347 14.12 23.73 -7.55
CA GLU A 347 13.65 23.58 -8.93
C GLU A 347 12.14 23.28 -9.01
N LEU A 348 11.66 22.36 -8.17
CA LEU A 348 10.26 21.97 -8.10
C LEU A 348 9.36 23.13 -7.65
N ASP A 349 9.78 23.90 -6.66
CA ASP A 349 9.06 25.08 -6.16
C ASP A 349 9.00 26.18 -7.21
N SER A 350 10.11 26.43 -7.91
CA SER A 350 10.16 27.39 -9.03
C SER A 350 9.21 26.99 -10.15
N LYS A 351 9.19 25.70 -10.52
CA LYS A 351 8.26 25.15 -11.52
C LYS A 351 6.81 25.27 -11.05
N LYS A 352 6.52 24.98 -9.78
CA LYS A 352 5.18 25.09 -9.18
C LYS A 352 4.65 26.53 -9.30
N LYS A 353 5.46 27.53 -8.94
CA LYS A 353 5.11 28.96 -9.06
C LYS A 353 4.79 29.35 -10.51
N ALA A 354 5.63 28.95 -11.45
CA ALA A 354 5.43 29.25 -12.86
C ALA A 354 4.14 28.64 -13.41
N LEU A 355 3.85 27.38 -13.04
CA LEU A 355 2.62 26.69 -13.44
C LEU A 355 1.37 27.33 -12.80
N CYS A 356 1.40 27.67 -11.51
CA CYS A 356 0.29 28.37 -10.87
C CYS A 356 -0.01 29.71 -11.56
N LYS A 357 1.03 30.49 -11.88
CA LYS A 357 0.88 31.75 -12.63
C LYS A 357 0.25 31.52 -14.01
N LYS A 358 0.70 30.49 -14.74
CA LYS A 358 0.16 30.14 -16.06
C LYS A 358 -1.33 29.78 -15.99
N GLU A 359 -1.72 29.06 -14.94
CA GLU A 359 -3.10 28.60 -14.73
C GLU A 359 -3.96 29.61 -13.95
N ASN A 360 -3.50 30.86 -13.78
CA ASN A 360 -4.19 31.90 -13.02
C ASN A 360 -4.61 31.42 -11.61
N VAL A 361 -3.70 30.73 -10.94
CA VAL A 361 -3.82 30.34 -9.53
C VAL A 361 -2.89 31.24 -8.72
N THR A 362 -3.47 32.01 -7.80
CA THR A 362 -2.71 32.81 -6.84
C THR A 362 -2.09 31.87 -5.81
N LEU A 363 -0.77 31.78 -5.80
CA LEU A 363 -0.02 30.94 -4.85
C LEU A 363 0.52 31.79 -3.70
N ILE A 364 0.08 31.50 -2.48
CA ILE A 364 0.60 32.11 -1.26
C ILE A 364 1.52 31.13 -0.54
N GLU A 365 2.78 31.51 -0.39
CA GLU A 365 3.74 30.76 0.40
C GLU A 365 3.68 31.17 1.87
N TRP A 366 3.56 30.18 2.74
CA TRP A 366 3.54 30.34 4.19
C TRP A 366 4.91 29.96 4.75
N HIS A 367 5.71 30.96 5.10
CA HIS A 367 7.04 30.73 5.66
C HIS A 367 6.92 30.06 7.03
N TYR A 368 7.80 29.11 7.38
CA TYR A 368 7.71 28.38 8.64
C TYR A 368 7.75 29.26 9.90
N ASN A 369 8.43 30.41 9.84
CA ASN A 369 8.45 31.43 10.91
C ASN A 369 7.15 32.24 11.04
N ASP A 370 6.23 32.19 10.07
CA ASP A 370 4.97 32.91 10.14
C ASP A 370 3.99 32.20 11.07
N THR A 371 3.49 32.92 12.08
CA THR A 371 2.49 32.38 13.01
C THR A 371 1.17 32.07 12.31
N ILE A 372 0.69 30.83 12.41
CA ILE A 372 -0.60 30.39 11.84
C ILE A 372 -1.76 31.00 12.64
N THR A 373 -2.21 32.18 12.20
CA THR A 373 -3.29 32.94 12.84
C THR A 373 -4.22 33.58 11.81
N LYS A 374 -5.47 33.85 12.21
CA LYS A 374 -6.46 34.55 11.37
C LYS A 374 -5.89 35.84 10.78
N LYS A 375 -5.20 36.66 11.59
CA LYS A 375 -4.65 37.95 11.16
C LYS A 375 -3.63 37.78 10.04
N VAL A 376 -2.69 36.85 10.18
CA VAL A 376 -1.66 36.60 9.15
C VAL A 376 -2.28 36.06 7.87
N LEU A 377 -3.27 35.16 7.98
CA LEU A 377 -4.00 34.62 6.83
C LEU A 377 -4.60 35.73 5.96
N PHE A 378 -5.46 36.58 6.54
CA PHE A 378 -6.12 37.65 5.80
C PHE A 378 -5.14 38.73 5.31
N ASN A 379 -4.06 38.99 6.06
CA ASN A 379 -3.01 39.90 5.59
C ASN A 379 -2.32 39.38 4.32
N LYS A 380 -1.95 38.10 4.28
CA LYS A 380 -1.32 37.49 3.10
C LYS A 380 -2.25 37.48 1.90
N ILE A 381 -3.54 37.19 2.11
CA ILE A 381 -4.55 37.22 1.04
C ILE A 381 -4.73 38.65 0.49
N LYS A 382 -4.80 39.65 1.37
CA LYS A 382 -4.89 41.05 0.94
C LYS A 382 -3.65 41.48 0.14
N GLN A 383 -2.46 41.06 0.57
CA GLN A 383 -1.20 41.33 -0.13
C GLN A 383 -1.12 40.67 -1.51
N SER A 384 -1.82 39.55 -1.71
CA SER A 384 -1.91 38.91 -3.03
C SER A 384 -2.91 39.58 -3.98
N GLY A 385 -3.54 40.69 -3.57
CA GLY A 385 -4.49 41.44 -4.38
C GLY A 385 -5.91 40.87 -4.44
N LEU A 386 -6.21 39.85 -3.62
CA LEU A 386 -7.55 39.29 -3.51
C LEU A 386 -8.35 40.01 -2.41
N SER A 387 -9.63 40.26 -2.67
CA SER A 387 -10.58 40.76 -1.68
C SER A 387 -11.53 39.63 -1.32
N VAL A 388 -11.58 39.25 -0.05
CA VAL A 388 -12.27 38.06 0.43
C VAL A 388 -13.00 38.31 1.74
#